data_AF-A0A7V2DFW6-F1
#
_entry.id   AF-A0A7V2DFW6-F1
#
_cell.length_a   1.000
_cell.length_b   1.000
_cell.length_c   1.000
_cell.angle_alpha   90.00
_cell.angle_beta   90.00
_cell.angle_gamma   90.00
#
_symmetry.space_group_name_H-M   'P 1'
#
loop_
_entity.id
_entity.type
_entity.pdbx_description
1 polymer ?
#
loop_
_entity_poly.entity_id
_entity_poly.type
_entity_poly.pdbx_seq_one_letter_code
_entity_poly.pdbx_strand_id
1 'polypeptide(L)'
;VVDPISSAQVSIIAQFQYIFALLIFLTVNAHHLFLYAIAESFQVVPPFAFQFTGPLMDALIDFSRNIFIIAVKVGAPVMAILLFTSVSLGIIARTVPQINVFIVGFPLKIAIGLIGIGLTLPIFVNILGSAFLQFDTQLKAILGLM
;
A
#
# COMPACT_ATOMS: atom_id res chain seq x y z
N VAL A 1 -14.79 6.09 -8.19
CA VAL A 1 -15.58 6.54 -9.36
C VAL A 1 -15.69 5.36 -10.29
N VAL A 2 -16.85 5.10 -10.88
CA VAL A 2 -17.00 3.99 -11.85
C VAL A 2 -16.30 4.41 -13.13
N ASP A 3 -15.30 3.66 -13.55
CA ASP A 3 -14.70 3.83 -14.87
C ASP A 3 -15.69 3.28 -15.92
N PRO A 4 -16.23 4.12 -16.81
CA PRO A 4 -17.26 3.70 -17.77
C PRO A 4 -16.76 2.71 -18.83
N ILE A 5 -15.44 2.53 -18.96
CA ILE A 5 -14.83 1.56 -19.88
C ILE A 5 -14.65 0.20 -19.20
N SER A 6 -14.19 0.18 -17.94
CA SER A 6 -13.94 -1.06 -17.21
C SER A 6 -15.09 -1.52 -16.30
N SER A 7 -16.14 -0.69 -16.12
CA SER A 7 -17.21 -0.86 -15.12
C SER A 7 -16.68 -1.07 -13.68
N ALA A 8 -15.40 -0.82 -13.43
CA ALA A 8 -14.76 -1.03 -12.14
C ALA A 8 -14.81 0.25 -11.30
N GLN A 9 -15.08 0.09 -10.00
CA GLN A 9 -15.04 1.20 -9.06
C GLN A 9 -13.59 1.48 -8.65
N VAL A 10 -12.90 2.34 -9.41
CA VAL A 10 -11.52 2.72 -9.09
C VAL A 10 -11.53 3.84 -8.05
N SER A 11 -10.77 3.66 -6.97
CA SER A 11 -10.55 4.69 -5.96
C SER A 11 -9.52 5.70 -6.46
N ILE A 12 -9.91 6.98 -6.55
CA ILE A 12 -9.00 8.06 -6.97
C ILE A 12 -7.81 8.15 -6.00
N ILE A 13 -8.04 7.95 -4.70
CA ILE A 13 -6.98 7.96 -3.69
C ILE A 13 -6.02 6.79 -3.87
N ALA A 14 -6.53 5.60 -4.20
CA ALA A 14 -5.67 4.45 -4.49
C ALA A 14 -4.81 4.69 -5.73
N GLN A 15 -5.39 5.27 -6.79
CA GLN A 15 -4.65 5.65 -8.00
C GLN A 15 -3.55 6.69 -7.70
N PHE A 16 -3.87 7.70 -6.89
CA PHE A 16 -2.90 8.70 -6.45
C PHE A 16 -1.74 8.04 -5.68
N GLN A 17 -2.06 7.19 -4.69
CA GLN A 17 -1.05 6.45 -3.91
C GLN A 17 -0.21 5.51 -4.79
N TYR A 18 -0.81 4.87 -5.80
CA TYR A 18 -0.10 4.03 -6.75
C TYR A 18 0.92 4.82 -7.57
N ILE A 19 0.52 5.96 -8.16
CA ILE A 19 1.44 6.83 -8.92
C ILE A 19 2.55 7.33 -8.00
N PHE A 20 2.23 7.72 -6.77
CA PHE A 20 3.23 8.19 -5.81
C PHE A 20 4.21 7.08 -5.40
N ALA A 21 3.73 5.85 -5.19
CA ALA A 21 4.55 4.68 -4.93
C ALA A 21 5.49 4.38 -6.10
N LEU A 22 5.00 4.50 -7.34
CA LEU A 22 5.80 4.34 -8.55
C LEU A 22 6.92 5.39 -8.63
N LEU A 23 6.62 6.65 -8.32
CA LEU A 23 7.63 7.71 -8.29
C LEU A 23 8.70 7.43 -7.24
N ILE A 24 8.31 6.97 -6.05
CA ILE A 24 9.26 6.56 -4.99
C ILE A 24 10.12 5.39 -5.49
N PHE A 25 9.50 4.37 -6.09
CA PHE A 25 10.19 3.20 -6.66
C PHE A 25 11.26 3.58 -7.69
N LEU A 26 10.96 4.55 -8.56
CA LEU A 26 11.92 5.09 -9.52
C LEU A 26 13.02 5.90 -8.82
N THR A 27 12.66 6.75 -7.85
CA THR A 27 13.59 7.63 -7.13
C THR A 27 14.63 6.85 -6.32
N VAL A 28 14.24 5.72 -5.71
CA VAL A 28 15.16 4.85 -4.97
C VAL A 28 15.88 3.83 -5.86
N ASN A 29 15.72 3.92 -7.19
CA ASN A 29 16.30 3.01 -8.18
C ASN A 29 15.91 1.53 -8.00
N ALA A 30 14.77 1.23 -7.37
CA ALA A 30 14.37 -0.16 -7.11
C ALA A 30 14.08 -0.97 -8.39
N HIS A 31 13.82 -0.31 -9.51
CA HIS A 31 13.73 -0.95 -10.82
C HIS A 31 15.05 -1.62 -11.26
N HIS A 32 16.21 -1.06 -10.89
CA HIS A 32 17.51 -1.67 -11.21
C HIS A 32 17.69 -2.99 -10.45
N LEU A 33 17.26 -3.06 -9.19
CA LEU A 33 17.29 -4.27 -8.38
C LEU A 33 16.45 -5.38 -9.03
N PHE A 34 15.27 -5.03 -9.56
CA PHE A 34 14.40 -5.99 -10.23
C PHE A 34 15.02 -6.55 -11.51
N LEU A 35 15.64 -5.69 -12.34
CA LEU A 35 16.34 -6.12 -13.56
C LEU A 35 17.54 -7.00 -13.23
N TYR A 36 18.32 -6.65 -12.20
CA TYR A 36 19.43 -7.47 -11.73
C TYR A 36 18.96 -8.85 -11.25
N ALA A 37 17.90 -8.91 -10.45
CA ALA A 37 17.33 -10.16 -9.96
C ALA A 37 16.83 -11.07 -11.10
N ILE A 38 16.25 -10.51 -12.17
CA ILE A 38 15.88 -11.28 -13.36
C ILE A 38 17.12 -11.83 -14.08
N ALA A 39 18.19 -11.05 -14.20
CA ALA A 39 19.41 -11.54 -14.83
C ALA A 39 20.09 -12.64 -13.99
N GLU A 40 20.12 -12.48 -12.67
CA GLU A 40 20.69 -13.44 -11.72
C GLU A 40 19.86 -14.73 -11.64
N SER A 41 18.53 -14.66 -11.81
CA SER A 41 17.66 -15.84 -11.72
C SER A 41 18.01 -16.93 -12.75
N PHE A 42 18.49 -16.56 -13.95
CA PHE A 42 18.93 -17.54 -14.96
C PHE A 42 20.21 -18.28 -14.58
N GLN A 43 21.03 -17.72 -13.68
CA GLN A 43 22.24 -18.38 -13.18
C GLN A 43 21.92 -19.26 -11.97
N VAL A 44 21.08 -18.75 -11.05
CA VAL A 44 20.70 -19.45 -9.82
C VAL A 44 19.73 -20.60 -10.09
N VAL A 45 18.77 -20.38 -11.00
CA VAL A 45 17.77 -21.36 -11.41
C VAL A 45 17.93 -21.62 -12.91
N PRO A 46 18.84 -22.52 -13.31
CA PRO A 46 19.00 -22.89 -14.70
C PRO A 46 17.67 -23.35 -15.34
N PRO A 47 17.51 -23.22 -16.66
CA PRO A 47 16.36 -23.76 -17.37
C PRO A 47 16.15 -25.24 -17.01
N PHE A 48 14.91 -25.59 -16.66
CA PHE A 48 14.50 -26.94 -16.21
C PHE A 48 15.00 -27.40 -14.83
N ALA A 49 15.69 -26.56 -14.07
CA ALA A 49 16.18 -26.89 -12.72
C ALA A 49 15.27 -26.43 -11.57
N PHE A 50 14.17 -25.72 -11.87
CA PHE A 50 13.25 -25.18 -10.86
C PHE A 50 12.65 -26.29 -9.99
N GLN A 51 12.72 -26.12 -8.66
CA GLN A 51 12.11 -27.02 -7.70
C GLN A 51 11.13 -26.27 -6.79
N PHE A 52 9.93 -26.82 -6.66
CA PHE A 52 8.97 -26.31 -5.70
C PHE A 52 9.24 -26.94 -4.32
N THR A 53 9.99 -26.23 -3.48
CA THR A 53 10.37 -26.70 -2.15
C THR A 53 9.39 -26.20 -1.07
N GLY A 54 9.29 -26.91 0.06
CA GLY A 54 8.53 -26.46 1.23
C GLY A 54 8.96 -25.06 1.71
N PRO A 55 10.28 -24.81 1.89
CA PRO A 55 10.81 -23.49 2.24
C PRO A 55 10.44 -22.37 1.24
N LEU A 56 10.38 -22.68 -0.06
CA LEU A 56 9.93 -21.71 -1.06
C LEU A 56 8.47 -21.30 -0.84
N MET A 57 7.59 -22.27 -0.52
CA MET A 57 6.19 -21.97 -0.19
C MET A 57 6.09 -21.11 1.06
N ASP A 58 6.82 -21.43 2.12
CA ASP A 58 6.83 -20.65 3.36
C ASP A 58 7.29 -19.21 3.10
N ALA A 59 8.35 -19.03 2.30
CA ALA A 59 8.84 -17.71 1.92
C ALA A 59 7.80 -16.89 1.13
N LEU A 60 7.05 -17.51 0.21
CA LEU A 60 5.97 -16.85 -0.53
C LEU A 60 4.80 -16.46 0.39
N ILE A 61 4.44 -17.30 1.35
CA ILE A 61 3.42 -17.00 2.35
C ILE A 61 3.86 -15.82 3.22
N ASP A 62 5.10 -15.83 3.72
CA ASP A 62 5.65 -14.72 4.50
C ASP A 62 5.73 -13.42 3.68
N PHE A 63 6.08 -13.50 2.40
CA PHE A 63 6.03 -12.36 1.50
C PHE A 63 4.62 -11.78 1.39
N SER A 64 3.61 -12.62 1.18
CA SER A 64 2.21 -12.19 1.11
C SER A 64 1.73 -11.53 2.41
N ARG A 65 2.13 -12.07 3.56
CA ARG A 65 1.86 -11.50 4.89
C ARG A 65 2.46 -10.12 5.04
N ASN A 66 3.69 -9.93 4.58
CA ASN A 66 4.38 -8.64 4.66
C ASN A 66 3.68 -7.55 3.83
N ILE A 67 3.12 -7.90 2.66
CA ILE A 67 2.32 -6.97 1.85
C ILE A 67 1.14 -6.42 2.68
N PHE A 68 0.38 -7.29 3.35
CA PHE A 68 -0.73 -6.86 4.20
C PHE A 68 -0.29 -5.98 5.37
N ILE A 69 0.83 -6.33 6.02
CA ILE A 69 1.39 -5.53 7.11
C ILE A 69 1.75 -4.13 6.62
N ILE A 70 2.39 -4.00 5.46
CA ILE A 70 2.76 -2.72 4.87
C ILE A 70 1.49 -1.92 4.51
N ALA A 71 0.51 -2.55 3.86
CA ALA A 71 -0.75 -1.92 3.49
C ALA A 71 -1.48 -1.34 4.71
N VAL A 72 -1.55 -2.10 5.80
CA VAL A 72 -2.17 -1.64 7.06
C VAL A 72 -1.34 -0.52 7.68
N LYS A 73 -0.01 -0.64 7.78
CA LYS A 73 0.85 0.42 8.34
C LYS A 73 0.70 1.75 7.59
N VAL A 74 0.60 1.69 6.26
CA VAL A 74 0.40 2.85 5.41
C VAL A 74 -1.00 3.45 5.57
N GLY A 75 -2.04 2.61 5.63
CA GLY A 75 -3.43 3.06 5.75
C GLY A 75 -3.83 3.49 7.17
N ALA A 76 -3.21 2.92 8.20
CA ALA A 76 -3.62 3.06 9.60
C ALA A 76 -3.72 4.51 10.09
N PRO A 77 -2.77 5.43 9.79
CA PRO A 77 -2.88 6.82 10.25
C PRO A 77 -4.11 7.53 9.71
N VAL A 78 -4.39 7.38 8.40
CA VAL A 78 -5.55 8.01 7.76
C VAL A 78 -6.85 7.34 8.21
N MET A 79 -6.85 6.02 8.36
CA MET A 79 -7.99 5.28 8.91
C MET A 79 -8.33 5.74 10.33
N ALA A 80 -7.33 5.93 11.19
CA ALA A 80 -7.53 6.41 12.55
C ALA A 80 -8.15 7.82 12.56
N ILE A 81 -7.61 8.74 11.74
CA ILE A 81 -8.15 10.11 11.60
C ILE A 81 -9.63 10.08 11.18
N LEU A 82 -9.98 9.27 10.18
CA LEU A 82 -11.36 9.16 9.69
C LEU A 82 -12.30 8.46 10.68
N LEU A 83 -11.77 7.51 11.46
CA LEU A 83 -12.51 6.84 12.53
C LEU A 83 -12.85 7.83 13.64
N PHE A 84 -11.87 8.59 14.14
CA PHE A 84 -12.11 9.64 15.13
C PHE A 84 -13.10 10.69 14.61
N THR A 85 -12.94 11.13 13.35
CA THR A 85 -13.88 12.05 12.71
C THR A 85 -15.31 11.50 12.69
N SER A 86 -15.47 10.21 12.41
CA SER A 86 -16.78 9.56 12.38
C SER A 86 -17.41 9.47 13.77
N VAL A 87 -16.61 9.18 14.80
CA VAL A 87 -17.06 9.18 16.20
C VAL A 87 -17.47 10.59 16.62
N SER A 88 -16.67 11.62 16.33
CA SER A 88 -16.98 13.02 16.64
C SER A 88 -18.27 13.48 15.98
N LEU A 89 -18.48 13.16 14.70
CA LEU A 89 -19.73 13.46 14.01
C LEU A 89 -20.94 12.74 14.63
N GLY A 90 -20.75 11.50 15.08
CA GLY A 90 -21.80 10.76 15.80
C GLY A 90 -22.19 11.41 17.13
N ILE A 91 -21.23 11.96 17.87
CA ILE A 91 -21.49 12.72 19.09
C ILE A 91 -22.26 14.02 18.76
N ILE A 92 -21.83 14.76 17.73
CA ILE A 92 -22.50 15.99 17.29
C ILE A 92 -23.95 15.72 16.88
N ALA A 93 -24.21 14.60 16.18
CA ALA A 93 -25.56 14.20 15.80
C ALA A 93 -26.51 14.04 17.00
N ARG A 94 -25.98 13.57 18.13
CA ARG A 94 -26.76 13.42 19.37
C ARG A 94 -26.93 14.75 20.10
N THR A 95 -25.89 15.59 20.13
CA THR A 95 -25.92 16.87 20.88
C THR A 95 -26.72 17.95 20.14
N VAL A 96 -26.65 18.00 18.82
CA VAL A 96 -27.31 19.01 17.98
C VAL A 96 -28.15 18.31 16.91
N PRO A 97 -29.32 17.75 17.28
CA PRO A 97 -30.13 16.92 16.38
C PRO A 97 -30.73 17.68 15.19
N GLN A 98 -30.77 19.01 15.27
CA GLN A 98 -31.22 19.89 14.19
C GLN A 98 -30.22 20.01 13.03
N ILE A 99 -28.95 19.66 13.23
CA ILE A 99 -27.96 19.63 12.14
C ILE A 99 -28.10 18.33 11.37
N ASN A 100 -28.28 18.43 10.06
CA ASN A 100 -28.18 17.26 9.18
C ASN A 100 -26.71 16.83 9.05
N VAL A 101 -26.28 15.92 9.92
CA VAL A 101 -24.90 15.42 9.98
C VAL A 101 -24.50 14.68 8.71
N PHE A 102 -25.43 14.16 7.90
CA PHE A 102 -25.08 13.60 6.60
C PHE A 102 -24.65 14.68 5.61
N ILE A 103 -25.32 15.85 5.60
CA ILE A 103 -24.96 16.96 4.72
C ILE A 103 -23.60 17.56 5.10
N VAL A 104 -23.32 17.73 6.39
CA VAL A 104 -22.07 18.34 6.86
C VAL A 104 -20.92 17.32 6.93
N GLY A 105 -21.24 16.06 7.23
CA GLY A 105 -20.26 15.01 7.50
C GLY A 105 -19.45 14.59 6.29
N PHE A 106 -20.06 14.53 5.10
CA PHE A 106 -19.32 14.16 3.88
C PHE A 106 -18.25 15.20 3.49
N PRO A 107 -18.57 16.50 3.33
CA PRO A 107 -17.57 17.52 3.08
C PRO A 107 -16.46 17.54 4.13
N LEU A 108 -16.82 17.40 5.41
CA LEU A 108 -15.85 17.39 6.50
C LEU A 108 -14.92 16.18 6.44
N LYS A 109 -15.45 14.97 6.21
CA LYS A 109 -14.65 13.75 6.06
C LYS A 109 -13.71 13.83 4.86
N ILE A 110 -14.15 14.40 3.74
CA ILE A 110 -13.29 14.59 2.56
C ILE A 110 -12.15 15.56 2.88
N ALA A 111 -12.45 16.72 3.48
CA ALA A 111 -11.45 17.72 3.84
C ALA A 111 -10.41 17.15 4.82
N ILE A 112 -10.87 16.52 5.91
CA ILE A 112 -9.99 15.91 6.91
C ILE A 112 -9.21 14.74 6.31
N GLY A 113 -9.82 13.92 5.45
CA GLY A 113 -9.14 12.82 4.77
C GLY A 113 -8.00 13.30 3.88
N LEU A 114 -8.23 14.35 3.08
CA LEU A 114 -7.19 14.94 2.22
C LEU A 114 -6.06 15.57 3.04
N ILE A 115 -6.38 16.31 4.10
CA ILE A 115 -5.37 16.86 5.03
C ILE A 115 -4.58 15.72 5.68
N GLY A 116 -5.26 14.66 6.14
CA GLY A 116 -4.65 13.49 6.75
C GLY A 116 -3.69 12.77 5.79
N ILE A 117 -4.06 12.61 4.52
CA ILE A 117 -3.16 12.08 3.48
C ILE A 117 -1.93 12.98 3.34
N GLY A 118 -2.11 14.30 3.21
CA GLY A 118 -0.99 15.26 3.10
C GLY A 118 -0.02 15.17 4.27
N LEU A 119 -0.53 15.13 5.50
CA LEU A 119 0.28 15.04 6.73
C LEU A 119 1.01 13.69 6.86
N THR A 120 0.48 12.63 6.26
CA THR A 120 1.03 11.27 6.38
C THR A 120 1.96 10.91 5.21
N LEU A 121 2.10 11.78 4.20
CA LEU A 121 3.03 11.58 3.08
C LEU A 121 4.47 11.26 3.49
N PRO A 122 5.09 11.95 4.48
CA PRO A 122 6.46 11.60 4.89
C PRO A 122 6.56 10.16 5.43
N ILE A 123 5.54 9.71 6.16
CA ILE A 123 5.46 8.34 6.69
C ILE A 123 5.30 7.35 5.52
N PHE A 124 4.43 7.67 4.56
CA PHE A 124 4.25 6.89 3.34
C PHE A 124 5.57 6.67 2.58
N VAL A 125 6.34 7.75 2.37
CA VAL A 125 7.64 7.69 1.69
C VAL A 125 8.64 6.83 2.46
N ASN A 126 8.75 7.02 3.77
CA ASN A 126 9.69 6.25 4.59
C ASN A 126 9.37 4.75 4.61
N ILE A 127 8.09 4.39 4.77
CA ILE A 127 7.66 2.99 4.81
C ILE A 127 7.90 2.32 3.45
N LEU A 128 7.46 2.94 2.35
CA LEU A 128 7.63 2.36 1.02
C LEU A 128 9.09 2.33 0.56
N GLY A 129 9.85 3.40 0.81
CA GLY A 129 11.28 3.43 0.50
C GLY A 129 12.03 2.30 1.20
N SER A 130 11.76 2.10 2.49
CA SER A 130 12.35 0.99 3.25
C SER A 130 11.90 -0.38 2.73
N ALA A 131 10.63 -0.52 2.37
CA ALA A 131 10.09 -1.76 1.82
C ALA A 131 10.75 -2.13 0.48
N PHE A 132 10.95 -1.16 -0.42
CA PHE A 132 11.61 -1.40 -1.70
C PHE A 132 13.09 -1.78 -1.54
N LEU A 133 13.81 -1.20 -0.59
CA LEU A 133 15.20 -1.56 -0.33
C LEU A 133 15.33 -2.96 0.29
N GLN A 134 14.40 -3.36 1.16
CA GLN A 134 14.37 -4.70 1.74
C GLN A 134 14.00 -5.78 0.71
N PHE A 135 13.39 -5.38 -0.41
CA PHE A 135 12.94 -6.30 -1.45
C PHE A 135 14.08 -7.04 -2.14
N ASP A 136 15.28 -6.43 -2.25
CA ASP A 136 16.47 -7.10 -2.80
C ASP A 136 16.84 -8.36 -2.01
N THR A 137 16.90 -8.23 -0.68
CA THR A 137 17.20 -9.34 0.22
C THR A 137 16.15 -10.44 0.13
N GLN A 138 14.87 -10.08 0.03
CA GLN A 138 13.78 -11.03 -0.10
C GLN A 138 13.80 -11.75 -1.45
N LEU A 139 14.07 -11.03 -2.55
CA LEU A 139 14.21 -11.63 -3.88
C LEU A 139 15.34 -12.65 -3.92
N LYS A 140 16.52 -12.29 -3.40
CA LYS A 140 17.67 -13.21 -3.34
C LYS A 140 17.38 -14.45 -2.50
N ALA A 141 16.71 -14.27 -1.36
CA ALA A 141 16.29 -15.39 -0.52
C ALA A 141 15.32 -16.32 -1.25
N ILE A 142 14.33 -15.78 -1.97
CA ILE A 142 13.38 -16.60 -2.75
C ILE A 142 14.10 -17.31 -3.91
N LEU A 143 14.95 -16.60 -4.65
CA LEU A 143 15.71 -17.19 -5.76
C LEU A 143 16.63 -18.33 -5.30
N GLY A 144 17.23 -18.22 -4.12
CA GLY A 144 18.07 -19.29 -3.55
C GLY A 144 17.30 -20.52 -3.04
N LEU A 145 15.97 -20.45 -2.94
CA LEU A 145 15.10 -21.56 -2.49
C LEU A 145 14.38 -22.27 -3.66
N MET A 146 14.51 -21.73 -4.88
CA MET A 146 13.99 -22.28 -6.14
C MET A 146 14.97 -23.27 -6.77
#